data_AF-A0A941WZJ4-F1
#
_entry.id   AF-A0A941WZJ4-F1
#
_cell.length_a   1.000
_cell.length_b   1.000
_cell.length_c   1.000
_cell.angle_alpha   90.00
_cell.angle_beta   90.00
_cell.angle_gamma   90.00
#
_symmetry.space_group_name_H-M   'P 1'
#
loop_
_entity.id
_entity.type
_entity.pdbx_description
1 polymer ?
#
loop_
_entity_poly.entity_id
_entity_poly.type
_entity_poly.pdbx_seq_one_letter_code
_entity_poly.pdbx_strand_id
1 'polypeptide(L)'
;MNDLEIGQNIANVNNLEKEQNKFLETTLGKTINTAVNIGLRWVLPDLIEDEIINIKDSLVKGGLKQGINTAINSAINLGKSAMGIFTGNFENLSQAQEAIKSGGIIDSLSNVLDSVLSKVTKKGWIKYGTSTLIRQGKNVILDNISKSIENSFTNQINNLDKLVKYENNWKAYYKDKNLNGMEKEYRKINEKLKELMPFETALKQARQIENLHKIIKNNGGDFNLTQEQIELSKMLV
;
A
#
# COMPACT_ATOMS: atom_id res chain seq x y z
N MET A 1 14.54 -30.14 12.05
CA MET A 1 14.81 -28.86 11.38
C MET A 1 13.46 -28.23 11.07
N ASN A 2 13.29 -26.98 11.49
CA ASN A 2 12.04 -26.23 11.53
C ASN A 2 11.52 -25.86 10.14
N ASP A 3 10.43 -26.50 9.68
CA ASP A 3 9.67 -26.04 8.50
C ASP A 3 8.18 -25.81 8.81
N LEU A 4 7.85 -25.51 10.08
CA LEU A 4 6.47 -25.21 10.52
C LEU A 4 6.22 -23.73 10.86
N GLU A 5 7.13 -22.81 10.50
CA GLU A 5 7.02 -21.38 10.84
C GLU A 5 6.85 -20.42 9.64
N ILE A 6 6.37 -20.91 8.49
CA ILE A 6 5.91 -20.03 7.39
C ILE A 6 4.40 -20.27 7.10
N GLY A 7 3.63 -20.50 8.16
CA GLY A 7 2.19 -20.80 8.09
C GLY A 7 1.24 -19.72 8.62
N GLN A 8 1.72 -18.54 9.03
CA GLN A 8 0.87 -17.55 9.70
C GLN A 8 1.02 -16.12 9.17
N ASN A 9 0.84 -15.91 7.86
CA ASN A 9 0.62 -14.56 7.33
C ASN A 9 -0.32 -14.50 6.12
N ILE A 10 -1.29 -15.43 6.06
CA ILE A 10 -2.31 -15.42 5.01
C ILE A 10 -3.67 -15.25 5.70
N ALA A 11 -3.98 -13.98 5.97
CA ALA A 11 -5.16 -13.39 6.62
C ALA A 11 -6.33 -14.34 6.94
N ASN A 12 -6.68 -14.44 8.23
CA ASN A 12 -8.06 -14.71 8.60
C ASN A 12 -8.95 -13.67 7.90
N VAL A 13 -9.91 -14.11 7.08
CA VAL A 13 -10.83 -13.26 6.30
C VAL A 13 -11.52 -12.22 7.21
N ASN A 14 -11.71 -12.54 8.48
CA ASN A 14 -12.27 -11.68 9.52
C ASN A 14 -11.43 -10.41 9.85
N ASN A 15 -10.22 -10.25 9.30
CA ASN A 15 -9.37 -9.08 9.55
C ASN A 15 -8.83 -8.41 8.26
N LEU A 16 -9.34 -8.77 7.08
CA LEU A 16 -8.85 -8.25 5.80
C LEU A 16 -8.98 -6.72 5.72
N GLU A 17 -10.07 -6.15 6.24
CA GLU A 17 -10.33 -4.71 6.20
C GLU A 17 -9.26 -3.95 6.98
N LYS A 18 -8.95 -4.46 8.18
CA LYS A 18 -7.95 -3.86 9.05
C LYS A 18 -6.56 -3.90 8.42
N GLU A 19 -6.21 -5.01 7.75
CA GLU A 19 -4.93 -5.12 7.04
C GLU A 19 -4.87 -4.19 5.83
N GLN A 20 -5.95 -4.05 5.06
CA GLN A 20 -6.03 -3.08 3.95
C GLN A 20 -5.89 -1.64 4.46
N ASN A 21 -6.64 -1.26 5.50
CA ASN A 21 -6.57 0.07 6.08
C ASN A 21 -5.17 0.36 6.63
N LYS A 22 -4.58 -0.58 7.38
CA LYS A 22 -3.21 -0.45 7.90
C LYS A 22 -2.16 -0.35 6.78
N PHE A 23 -2.33 -1.13 5.71
CA PHE A 23 -1.47 -1.06 4.54
C PHE A 23 -1.56 0.32 3.89
N LEU A 24 -2.77 0.85 3.67
CA LEU A 24 -3.02 2.16 3.09
C LEU A 24 -2.45 3.28 3.97
N GLU A 25 -2.76 3.28 5.26
CA GLU A 25 -2.22 4.23 6.25
C GLU A 25 -0.68 4.27 6.21
N THR A 26 -0.05 3.10 6.21
CA THR A 26 1.41 2.99 6.22
C THR A 26 2.02 3.46 4.90
N THR A 27 1.48 2.98 3.78
CA THR A 27 2.01 3.23 2.44
C THR A 27 1.79 4.69 2.03
N LEU A 28 0.57 5.20 2.19
CA LEU A 28 0.25 6.60 1.89
C LEU A 28 0.94 7.54 2.87
N GLY A 29 0.99 7.21 4.17
CA GLY A 29 1.69 8.03 5.16
C GLY A 29 3.17 8.23 4.83
N LYS A 30 3.89 7.16 4.44
CA LYS A 30 5.28 7.25 3.97
C LYS A 30 5.41 8.04 2.67
N THR A 31 4.49 7.80 1.73
CA THR A 31 4.46 8.47 0.41
C THR A 31 4.26 9.97 0.57
N ILE A 32 3.25 10.39 1.33
CA ILE A 32 2.94 11.79 1.62
C ILE A 32 4.09 12.46 2.36
N ASN A 33 4.65 11.82 3.39
CA ASN A 33 5.79 12.38 4.13
C ASN A 33 7.02 12.63 3.24
N THR A 34 7.30 11.70 2.32
CA THR A 34 8.38 11.86 1.34
C THR A 34 8.07 12.99 0.36
N ALA A 35 6.84 13.06 -0.14
CA ALA A 35 6.40 14.11 -1.05
C ALA A 35 6.42 15.50 -0.42
N VAL A 36 6.04 15.63 0.86
CA VAL A 36 6.14 16.88 1.62
C VAL A 36 7.61 17.32 1.71
N ASN A 37 8.53 16.41 2.01
CA ASN A 37 9.95 16.73 2.08
C ASN A 37 10.49 17.26 0.75
N ILE A 38 10.15 16.60 -0.36
CA ILE A 38 10.53 17.03 -1.72
C ILE A 38 9.91 18.40 -2.03
N GLY A 39 8.61 18.56 -1.77
CA GLY A 39 7.90 19.82 -2.01
C GLY A 39 8.48 20.98 -1.21
N LEU A 40 8.86 20.77 0.06
CA LEU A 40 9.51 21.80 0.87
C LEU A 40 10.84 22.26 0.27
N ARG A 41 11.66 21.33 -0.24
CA ARG A 41 12.93 21.69 -0.92
C ARG A 41 12.70 22.49 -2.20
N TRP A 42 11.61 22.23 -2.92
CA TRP A 42 11.27 23.02 -4.11
C TRP A 42 10.77 24.42 -3.76
N VAL A 43 10.01 24.54 -2.67
CA VAL A 43 9.47 25.84 -2.21
C VAL A 43 10.56 26.69 -1.54
N LEU A 44 11.58 26.07 -0.96
CA LEU A 44 12.65 26.72 -0.23
C LEU A 44 14.03 26.31 -0.79
N PRO A 45 14.34 26.65 -2.05
CA PRO A 45 15.53 26.14 -2.74
C PRO A 45 16.85 26.68 -2.17
N ASP A 46 16.81 27.83 -1.50
CA ASP A 46 18.00 28.50 -0.97
C ASP A 46 18.41 28.02 0.43
N LEU A 47 17.60 27.16 1.07
CA LEU A 47 17.89 26.64 2.40
C LEU A 47 18.79 25.42 2.33
N ILE A 48 19.76 25.34 3.24
CA ILE A 48 20.59 24.14 3.39
C ILE A 48 19.81 23.03 4.10
N GLU A 49 20.31 21.78 4.00
CA GLU A 49 19.60 20.60 4.50
C GLU A 49 19.21 20.70 5.99
N ASP A 50 20.09 21.23 6.85
CA ASP A 50 19.81 21.39 8.28
C ASP A 50 18.64 22.36 8.55
N GLU A 51 18.50 23.41 7.73
CA GLU A 51 17.38 24.35 7.85
C GLU A 51 16.06 23.71 7.40
N ILE A 52 16.09 22.90 6.34
CA ILE A 52 14.94 22.11 5.88
C ILE A 52 14.52 21.08 6.94
N ILE A 53 15.48 20.40 7.58
CA ILE A 53 15.22 19.46 8.67
C ILE A 53 14.53 20.15 9.84
N ASN A 54 15.03 21.32 10.27
CA ASN A 54 14.43 22.09 11.37
C ASN A 54 12.98 22.53 11.08
N ILE A 55 12.70 22.90 9.83
CA ILE A 55 11.34 23.22 9.37
C ILE A 55 10.45 21.99 9.46
N LYS A 56 10.90 20.86 8.92
CA LYS A 56 10.15 19.60 8.94
C LYS A 56 9.86 19.14 10.37
N ASP A 57 10.84 19.19 11.25
CA ASP A 57 10.68 18.81 12.66
C ASP A 57 9.69 19.74 13.37
N SER A 58 9.72 21.04 13.06
CA SER A 58 8.74 22.00 13.55
C SER A 58 7.32 21.68 13.08
N LEU A 59 7.15 21.31 11.80
CA LEU A 59 5.85 20.89 11.26
C LEU A 59 5.34 19.59 11.92
N VAL A 60 6.22 18.61 12.09
CA VAL A 60 5.90 17.35 12.79
C VAL A 60 5.49 17.62 14.23
N LYS A 61 6.26 18.43 14.96
CA LYS A 61 5.92 18.90 16.32
C LYS A 61 4.61 19.71 16.34
N GLY A 62 4.31 20.39 15.25
CA GLY A 62 3.05 21.12 15.03
C GLY A 62 1.82 20.21 14.90
N GLY A 63 2.02 18.93 14.56
CA GLY A 63 0.96 17.94 14.39
C GLY A 63 0.79 17.43 12.95
N LEU A 64 1.77 17.69 12.06
CA LEU A 64 1.68 17.28 10.65
C LEU A 64 1.47 15.77 10.50
N LYS A 65 2.22 14.95 11.26
CA LYS A 65 2.14 13.48 11.18
C LYS A 65 0.73 12.98 11.53
N GLN A 66 0.16 13.49 12.62
CA GLN A 66 -1.19 13.15 13.05
C GLN A 66 -2.23 13.63 12.03
N GLY A 67 -2.09 14.86 11.53
CA GLY A 67 -2.97 15.41 10.50
C GLY A 67 -2.96 14.60 9.21
N ILE A 68 -1.80 14.12 8.75
CA ILE A 68 -1.70 13.22 7.60
C ILE A 68 -2.47 11.92 7.84
N ASN A 69 -2.27 11.28 9.01
CA ASN A 69 -2.99 10.04 9.34
C ASN A 69 -4.51 10.26 9.38
N THR A 70 -4.97 11.37 9.98
CA THR A 70 -6.39 11.73 9.97
C THR A 70 -6.91 11.94 8.55
N ALA A 71 -6.17 12.65 7.70
CA ALA A 71 -6.56 12.87 6.30
C ALA A 71 -6.67 11.56 5.51
N ILE A 72 -5.75 10.62 5.70
CA ILE A 72 -5.81 9.29 5.07
C ILE A 72 -7.07 8.54 5.54
N ASN A 73 -7.32 8.50 6.85
CA ASN A 73 -8.44 7.74 7.41
C ASN A 73 -9.79 8.34 7.00
N SER A 74 -9.89 9.67 6.99
CA SER A 74 -11.04 10.38 6.46
C SER A 74 -11.25 10.06 4.99
N ALA A 75 -10.19 10.07 4.16
CA ALA A 75 -10.30 9.75 2.75
C ALA A 75 -10.76 8.30 2.50
N ILE A 76 -10.24 7.34 3.26
CA ILE A 76 -10.69 5.94 3.19
C ILE A 76 -12.19 5.84 3.52
N ASN A 77 -12.62 6.41 4.65
CA ASN A 77 -14.00 6.30 5.11
C ASN A 77 -15.01 7.04 4.21
N LEU A 78 -14.68 8.26 3.79
CA LEU A 78 -15.51 9.05 2.88
C LEU A 78 -15.54 8.41 1.48
N GLY A 79 -14.39 7.95 0.98
CA GLY A 79 -14.29 7.24 -0.29
C GLY A 79 -15.13 5.97 -0.30
N LYS A 80 -15.01 5.12 0.74
CA LYS A 80 -15.86 3.94 0.91
C LYS A 80 -17.35 4.31 0.88
N SER A 81 -17.73 5.35 1.62
CA SER A 81 -19.11 5.83 1.66
C SER A 81 -19.61 6.31 0.29
N ALA A 82 -18.79 7.07 -0.44
CA ALA A 82 -19.11 7.56 -1.77
C ALA A 82 -19.26 6.43 -2.80
N MET A 83 -18.53 5.33 -2.62
CA MET A 83 -18.61 4.13 -3.45
C MET A 83 -19.69 3.13 -3.01
N GLY A 84 -20.49 3.45 -1.98
CA GLY A 84 -21.52 2.55 -1.45
C GLY A 84 -20.98 1.35 -0.68
N ILE A 85 -19.71 1.39 -0.23
CA ILE A 85 -19.07 0.35 0.58
C ILE A 85 -19.40 0.65 2.05
N PHE A 86 -20.57 0.20 2.50
CA PHE A 86 -21.04 0.46 3.88
C PHE A 86 -20.35 -0.43 4.92
N THR A 87 -19.97 -1.65 4.54
CA THR A 87 -19.19 -2.59 5.34
C THR A 87 -18.24 -3.36 4.42
N GLY A 88 -17.03 -3.67 4.90
CA GLY A 88 -16.12 -4.60 4.23
C GLY A 88 -14.88 -4.00 3.56
N ASN A 89 -14.28 -4.83 2.72
CA ASN A 89 -12.95 -4.66 2.13
C ASN A 89 -13.04 -3.98 0.76
N PHE A 90 -11.95 -3.39 0.31
CA PHE A 90 -11.79 -3.13 -1.13
C PHE A 90 -11.65 -4.47 -1.86
N GLU A 91 -12.44 -4.68 -2.91
CA GLU A 91 -12.41 -5.87 -3.76
C GLU A 91 -11.13 -5.91 -4.60
N ASN A 92 -10.66 -4.74 -5.04
CA ASN A 92 -9.50 -4.60 -5.91
C ASN A 92 -8.82 -3.24 -5.73
N LEU A 93 -7.64 -3.11 -6.35
CA LEU A 93 -6.80 -1.93 -6.27
C LEU A 93 -7.43 -0.67 -6.88
N SER A 94 -8.21 -0.83 -7.95
CA SER A 94 -8.92 0.29 -8.59
C SER A 94 -9.95 0.90 -7.64
N GLN A 95 -10.67 0.07 -6.90
CA GLN A 95 -11.62 0.53 -5.89
C GLN A 95 -10.92 1.29 -4.75
N ALA A 96 -9.78 0.77 -4.26
CA ALA A 96 -8.98 1.47 -3.26
C ALA A 96 -8.46 2.82 -3.77
N GLN A 97 -7.97 2.87 -5.02
CA GLN A 97 -7.50 4.10 -5.65
C GLN A 97 -8.61 5.15 -5.80
N GLU A 98 -9.78 4.72 -6.27
CA GLU A 98 -10.94 5.59 -6.46
C GLU A 98 -11.47 6.11 -5.12
N ALA A 99 -11.50 5.29 -4.08
CA ALA A 99 -11.88 5.74 -2.74
C ALA A 99 -10.94 6.82 -2.21
N ILE A 100 -9.62 6.65 -2.36
CA ILE A 100 -8.65 7.68 -1.93
C ILE A 100 -8.82 8.99 -2.72
N LYS A 101 -9.09 8.90 -4.02
CA LYS A 101 -9.31 10.07 -4.89
C LYS A 101 -10.62 10.80 -4.54
N SER A 102 -11.72 10.07 -4.44
CA SER A 102 -13.05 10.60 -4.14
C SER A 102 -13.20 11.05 -2.68
N GLY A 103 -12.42 10.48 -1.77
CA GLY A 103 -12.40 10.83 -0.35
C GLY A 103 -11.77 12.18 -0.01
N GLY A 104 -11.33 12.96 -1.00
CA GLY A 104 -10.85 14.34 -0.78
C GLY A 104 -9.55 14.42 0.03
N ILE A 105 -8.62 13.48 -0.18
CA ILE A 105 -7.36 13.43 0.57
C ILE A 105 -6.51 14.70 0.39
N ILE A 106 -6.48 15.27 -0.82
CA ILE A 106 -5.69 16.47 -1.12
C ILE A 106 -6.27 17.71 -0.42
N ASP A 107 -7.58 17.87 -0.41
CA ASP A 107 -8.24 18.97 0.29
C ASP A 107 -8.02 18.87 1.80
N SER A 108 -8.15 17.66 2.35
CA SER A 108 -7.87 17.38 3.75
C SER A 108 -6.43 17.73 4.12
N LEU A 109 -5.46 17.36 3.28
CA LEU A 109 -4.05 17.68 3.49
C LEU A 109 -3.76 19.18 3.34
N SER A 110 -4.44 19.89 2.44
CA SER A 110 -4.34 21.35 2.32
C SER A 110 -4.74 22.03 3.63
N ASN A 111 -5.86 21.61 4.22
CA ASN A 111 -6.34 22.13 5.52
C ASN A 111 -5.39 21.79 6.67
N VAL A 112 -4.81 20.58 6.67
CA VAL A 112 -3.79 20.17 7.64
C VAL A 112 -2.56 21.07 7.53
N LEU A 113 -2.04 21.30 6.32
CA LEU A 113 -0.88 22.17 6.10
C LEU A 113 -1.16 23.60 6.60
N ASP A 114 -2.31 24.19 6.25
CA ASP A 114 -2.67 25.53 6.70
C ASP A 114 -2.74 25.64 8.23
N SER A 115 -3.35 24.63 8.87
CA SER A 115 -3.52 24.58 10.32
C SER A 115 -2.18 24.42 11.03
N VAL A 116 -1.34 23.49 10.57
CA VAL A 116 -0.01 23.25 11.13
C VAL A 116 0.89 24.46 10.93
N LEU A 117 0.94 25.02 9.72
CA LEU A 117 1.75 26.21 9.42
C LEU A 117 1.34 27.39 10.29
N SER A 118 0.04 27.65 10.43
CA SER A 118 -0.46 28.72 11.28
C SER A 118 -0.05 28.51 12.75
N LYS A 119 -0.10 27.27 13.24
CA LYS A 119 0.29 26.92 14.61
C LYS A 119 1.79 27.11 14.86
N VAL A 120 2.64 26.58 13.99
CA VAL A 120 4.11 26.66 14.18
C VAL A 120 4.63 28.08 14.00
N THR A 121 3.97 28.88 13.16
CA THR A 121 4.28 30.31 13.00
C THR A 121 3.92 31.10 14.25
N LYS A 122 2.70 30.92 14.79
CA LYS A 122 2.26 31.58 16.04
C LYS A 122 3.17 31.25 17.22
N LYS A 123 3.73 30.04 17.26
CA LYS A 123 4.68 29.61 18.30
C LYS A 123 6.11 30.06 18.06
N GLY A 124 6.41 30.72 16.94
CA GLY A 124 7.76 31.17 16.58
C GLY A 124 8.72 30.03 16.23
N TRP A 125 8.24 28.81 15.98
CA TRP A 125 9.09 27.67 15.63
C TRP A 125 9.60 27.75 14.19
N ILE A 126 8.83 28.41 13.32
CA ILE A 126 9.23 28.75 11.95
C ILE A 126 9.08 30.27 11.79
N LYS A 127 10.10 30.91 11.21
CA LYS A 127 10.09 32.36 10.94
C LYS A 127 8.90 32.73 10.04
N TYR A 128 8.32 33.91 10.27
CA TYR A 128 7.17 34.38 9.51
C TYR A 128 7.42 34.38 7.99
N GLY A 129 8.58 34.88 7.54
CA GLY A 129 8.95 34.88 6.12
C GLY A 129 8.98 33.48 5.51
N THR A 130 9.61 32.52 6.20
CA THR A 130 9.65 31.11 5.77
C THR A 130 8.25 30.50 5.70
N SER A 131 7.39 30.77 6.69
CA SER A 131 6.01 30.30 6.69
C SER A 131 5.19 30.87 5.52
N THR A 132 5.39 32.16 5.21
CA THR A 132 4.76 32.82 4.06
C THR A 132 5.18 32.18 2.74
N LEU A 133 6.47 31.88 2.55
CA LEU A 133 6.96 31.17 1.37
C LEU A 133 6.33 29.78 1.26
N ILE A 134 6.28 29.01 2.35
CA ILE A 134 5.63 27.68 2.34
C ILE A 134 4.14 27.81 1.97
N ARG A 135 3.44 28.83 2.49
CA ARG A 135 2.03 29.08 2.18
C ARG A 135 1.82 29.42 0.70
N GLN A 136 2.68 30.25 0.13
CA GLN A 136 2.65 30.61 -1.29
C GLN A 136 2.97 29.40 -2.19
N GLY A 137 3.93 28.58 -1.78
CA GLY A 137 4.32 27.35 -2.48
C GLY A 137 3.46 26.12 -2.14
N LYS A 138 2.38 26.25 -1.36
CA LYS A 138 1.60 25.11 -0.87
C LYS A 138 1.09 24.21 -2.01
N ASN A 139 0.66 24.79 -3.12
CA ASN A 139 0.18 24.03 -4.27
C ASN A 139 1.28 23.14 -4.87
N VAL A 140 2.54 23.58 -4.87
CA VAL A 140 3.67 22.74 -5.30
C VAL A 140 3.83 21.52 -4.39
N ILE A 141 3.63 21.68 -3.09
CA ILE A 141 3.66 20.58 -2.12
C ILE A 141 2.48 19.62 -2.36
N LEU A 142 1.28 20.15 -2.53
CA LEU A 142 0.06 19.34 -2.78
C LEU A 142 0.13 18.58 -4.11
N ASP A 143 0.62 19.20 -5.17
CA ASP A 143 0.82 18.55 -6.48
C ASP A 143 1.83 17.42 -6.40
N ASN A 144 2.92 17.61 -5.64
CA ASN A 144 3.88 16.54 -5.38
C ASN A 144 3.25 15.38 -4.61
N ILE A 145 2.42 15.67 -3.61
CA ILE A 145 1.70 14.65 -2.87
C ILE A 145 0.75 13.88 -3.79
N SER A 146 -0.05 14.59 -4.59
CA SER A 146 -1.00 14.00 -5.53
C SER A 146 -0.30 13.04 -6.50
N LYS A 147 0.76 13.51 -7.19
CA LYS A 147 1.58 12.68 -8.08
C LYS A 147 2.20 11.47 -7.37
N SER A 148 2.69 11.66 -6.14
CA SER A 148 3.30 10.56 -5.38
C SER A 148 2.29 9.49 -4.99
N ILE A 149 1.07 9.88 -4.62
CA ILE A 149 -0.04 8.96 -4.36
C ILE A 149 -0.39 8.19 -5.65
N GLU A 150 -0.57 8.88 -6.78
CA GLU A 150 -0.84 8.24 -8.08
C GLU A 150 0.26 7.24 -8.48
N ASN A 151 1.52 7.62 -8.31
CA ASN A 151 2.66 6.75 -8.57
C ASN A 151 2.67 5.53 -7.63
N SER A 152 2.27 5.69 -6.36
CA SER A 152 2.19 4.57 -5.42
C SER A 152 1.16 3.52 -5.85
N PHE A 153 0.00 3.95 -6.36
CA PHE A 153 -1.01 3.05 -6.92
C PHE A 153 -0.54 2.42 -8.24
N THR A 154 0.10 3.19 -9.12
CA THR A 154 0.69 2.68 -10.37
C THR A 154 1.72 1.57 -10.08
N ASN A 155 2.54 1.74 -9.05
CA ASN A 155 3.49 0.72 -8.60
C ASN A 155 2.79 -0.54 -8.08
N GLN A 156 1.68 -0.39 -7.35
CA GLN A 156 0.85 -1.53 -6.91
C GLN A 156 0.24 -2.27 -8.10
N ILE A 157 -0.25 -1.57 -9.14
CA ILE A 157 -0.76 -2.18 -10.38
C ILE A 157 0.35 -2.98 -11.07
N ASN A 158 1.52 -2.37 -11.25
CA ASN A 158 2.67 -3.03 -11.87
C ASN A 158 3.13 -4.28 -11.10
N ASN A 159 3.03 -4.27 -9.77
CA ASN A 159 3.34 -5.42 -8.93
C ASN A 159 2.28 -6.52 -9.06
N LEU A 160 1.00 -6.16 -9.24
CA LEU A 160 -0.08 -7.09 -9.49
C LEU A 160 0.09 -7.78 -10.85
N ASP A 161 0.47 -7.04 -11.89
CA ASP A 161 0.75 -7.61 -13.22
C ASP A 161 1.89 -8.63 -13.17
N LYS A 162 2.94 -8.34 -12.39
CA LYS A 162 4.04 -9.28 -12.15
C LYS A 162 3.57 -10.54 -11.41
N LEU A 163 2.73 -10.39 -10.39
CA LEU A 163 2.12 -11.52 -9.68
C LEU A 163 1.36 -12.41 -10.67
N VAL A 164 0.43 -11.84 -11.45
CA VAL A 164 -0.36 -12.56 -12.46
C VAL A 164 0.54 -13.28 -13.47
N LYS A 165 1.62 -12.64 -13.91
CA LYS A 165 2.62 -13.27 -14.78
C LYS A 165 3.26 -14.50 -14.12
N TYR A 166 3.70 -14.40 -12.87
CA TYR A 166 4.32 -15.51 -12.15
C TYR A 166 3.33 -16.66 -11.89
N GLU A 167 2.08 -16.34 -11.56
CA GLU A 167 1.01 -17.33 -11.44
C GLU A 167 0.77 -18.09 -12.75
N ASN A 168 0.74 -17.37 -13.88
CA ASN A 168 0.57 -17.99 -15.19
C ASN A 168 1.77 -18.85 -15.58
N ASN A 169 3.00 -18.41 -15.30
CA ASN A 169 4.19 -19.23 -15.50
C ASN A 169 4.17 -20.48 -14.63
N TRP A 170 3.77 -20.36 -13.36
CA TRP A 170 3.62 -21.50 -12.45
C TRP A 170 2.62 -22.51 -13.02
N LYS A 171 1.46 -22.04 -13.50
CA LYS A 171 0.42 -22.88 -14.14
C LYS A 171 0.94 -23.57 -15.40
N ALA A 172 1.78 -22.90 -16.19
CA ALA A 172 2.42 -23.51 -17.35
C ALA A 172 3.38 -24.64 -16.94
N TYR A 173 4.27 -24.39 -15.98
CA TYR A 173 5.18 -25.43 -15.47
C TYR A 173 4.44 -26.59 -14.79
N TYR A 174 3.30 -26.32 -14.16
CA TYR A 174 2.43 -27.37 -13.63
C TYR A 174 1.92 -28.31 -14.74
N LYS A 175 1.46 -27.75 -15.87
CA LYS A 175 1.03 -28.54 -17.04
C LYS A 175 2.17 -29.35 -17.64
N ASP A 176 3.38 -28.78 -17.67
CA ASP A 176 4.59 -29.42 -18.20
C ASP A 176 5.24 -30.41 -17.22
N LYS A 177 4.65 -30.61 -16.04
CA LYS A 177 5.20 -31.42 -14.95
C LYS A 177 6.63 -31.02 -14.53
N ASN A 178 6.93 -29.72 -14.62
CA ASN A 178 8.25 -29.15 -14.32
C ASN A 178 8.30 -28.60 -12.89
N LEU A 179 8.72 -29.44 -11.94
CA LEU A 179 8.80 -29.09 -10.52
C LEU A 179 9.74 -27.91 -10.23
N ASN A 180 10.91 -27.87 -10.89
CA ASN A 180 11.90 -26.81 -10.68
C ASN A 180 11.38 -25.45 -11.16
N GLY A 181 10.69 -25.43 -12.31
CA GLY A 181 10.03 -24.23 -12.82
C GLY A 181 8.94 -23.73 -11.87
N MET A 182 8.12 -24.64 -11.35
CA MET A 182 7.08 -24.29 -10.38
C MET A 182 7.66 -23.73 -9.07
N GLU A 183 8.67 -24.36 -8.49
CA GLU A 183 9.31 -23.89 -7.25
C GLU A 183 9.90 -22.48 -7.44
N LYS A 184 10.51 -22.21 -8.59
CA LYS A 184 11.02 -20.87 -8.93
C LYS A 184 9.92 -19.82 -8.97
N GLU A 185 8.82 -20.09 -9.68
CA GLU A 185 7.73 -19.12 -9.79
C GLU A 185 6.93 -18.99 -8.49
N TYR A 186 6.78 -20.07 -7.72
CA TYR A 186 6.15 -20.07 -6.40
C TYR A 186 6.87 -19.13 -5.41
N ARG A 187 8.21 -19.13 -5.39
CA ARG A 187 8.98 -18.18 -4.58
C ARG A 187 8.69 -16.73 -4.96
N LYS A 188 8.65 -16.42 -6.25
CA LYS A 188 8.36 -15.07 -6.74
C LYS A 188 6.93 -14.63 -6.41
N ILE A 189 5.96 -15.53 -6.49
CA ILE A 189 4.57 -15.29 -6.06
C ILE A 189 4.55 -14.88 -4.58
N ASN A 190 5.19 -15.66 -3.72
CA ASN A 190 5.26 -15.38 -2.27
C ASN A 190 5.96 -14.06 -1.95
N GLU A 191 7.00 -13.68 -2.70
CA GLU A 191 7.66 -12.39 -2.57
C GLU A 191 6.73 -11.24 -2.96
N LYS A 192 6.05 -11.33 -4.11
CA LYS A 192 5.14 -10.27 -4.56
C LYS A 192 3.94 -10.09 -3.65
N LEU A 193 3.38 -11.16 -3.09
CA LEU A 193 2.23 -11.07 -2.17
C LEU A 193 2.54 -10.26 -0.89
N LYS A 194 3.78 -10.25 -0.42
CA LYS A 194 4.21 -9.45 0.74
C LYS A 194 4.22 -7.94 0.46
N GLU A 195 4.34 -7.56 -0.80
CA GLU A 195 4.45 -6.15 -1.24
C GLU A 195 3.10 -5.56 -1.67
N LEU A 196 2.12 -6.43 -1.93
CA LEU A 196 0.81 -6.03 -2.44
C LEU A 196 -0.15 -5.72 -1.30
N MET A 197 -1.02 -4.75 -1.53
CA MET A 197 -2.22 -4.61 -0.70
C MET A 197 -3.00 -5.93 -0.77
N PRO A 198 -3.44 -6.47 0.38
CA PRO A 198 -4.18 -7.72 0.38
C PRO A 198 -5.57 -7.50 -0.23
N PHE A 199 -5.86 -8.17 -1.33
CA PHE A 199 -7.19 -8.23 -1.94
C PHE A 199 -7.67 -9.67 -1.98
N GLU A 200 -8.98 -9.87 -1.81
CA GLU A 200 -9.57 -11.20 -1.75
C GLU A 200 -9.18 -12.04 -2.97
N THR A 201 -9.37 -11.53 -4.19
CA THR A 201 -9.06 -12.27 -5.42
C THR A 201 -7.59 -12.70 -5.52
N ALA A 202 -6.64 -11.83 -5.17
CA ALA A 202 -5.22 -12.15 -5.17
C ALA A 202 -4.89 -13.23 -4.12
N LEU A 203 -5.49 -13.15 -2.93
CA LEU A 203 -5.32 -14.14 -1.88
C LEU A 203 -5.90 -15.51 -2.28
N LYS A 204 -7.07 -15.55 -2.93
CA LYS A 204 -7.70 -16.80 -3.39
C LYS A 204 -6.81 -17.54 -4.41
N GLN A 205 -6.30 -16.81 -5.41
CA GLN A 205 -5.47 -17.39 -6.47
C GLN A 205 -4.12 -17.89 -5.92
N ALA A 206 -3.48 -17.09 -5.06
CA ALA A 206 -2.26 -17.47 -4.38
C ALA A 206 -2.42 -18.72 -3.51
N ARG A 207 -3.52 -18.80 -2.72
CA ARG A 207 -3.85 -19.97 -1.87
C ARG A 207 -4.01 -21.24 -2.69
N GLN A 208 -4.73 -21.17 -3.81
CA GLN A 208 -4.90 -22.31 -4.71
C GLN A 208 -3.56 -22.82 -5.25
N ILE A 209 -2.69 -21.90 -5.70
CA ILE A 209 -1.35 -22.24 -6.16
C ILE A 209 -0.52 -22.85 -5.03
N GLU A 210 -0.53 -22.25 -3.85
CA GLU A 210 0.17 -22.75 -2.67
C GLU A 210 -0.27 -24.18 -2.29
N ASN A 211 -1.57 -24.42 -2.24
CA ASN A 211 -2.12 -25.73 -1.89
C ASN A 211 -1.68 -26.80 -2.88
N LEU A 212 -1.86 -26.56 -4.19
CA LEU A 212 -1.41 -27.48 -5.23
C LEU A 212 0.10 -27.70 -5.18
N HIS A 213 0.87 -26.62 -5.00
CA HIS A 213 2.33 -26.68 -4.91
C HIS A 213 2.78 -27.58 -3.74
N LYS A 214 2.17 -27.42 -2.56
CA LYS A 214 2.46 -28.23 -1.37
C LYS A 214 2.07 -29.70 -1.57
N ILE A 215 0.90 -29.98 -2.14
CA ILE A 215 0.46 -31.37 -2.40
C ILE A 215 1.48 -32.09 -3.29
N ILE A 216 1.87 -31.48 -4.41
CA ILE A 216 2.83 -32.07 -5.35
C ILE A 216 4.18 -32.29 -4.69
N LYS A 217 4.67 -31.30 -3.94
CA LYS A 217 5.95 -31.39 -3.23
C LYS A 217 5.95 -32.49 -2.16
N ASN A 218 4.86 -32.61 -1.40
CA ASN A 218 4.71 -33.63 -0.36
C ASN A 218 4.56 -35.04 -0.96
N ASN A 219 4.00 -35.16 -2.16
CA ASN A 219 3.91 -36.42 -2.91
C ASN A 219 5.20 -36.77 -3.67
N GLY A 220 6.35 -36.19 -3.29
CA GLY A 220 7.65 -36.48 -3.93
C GLY A 220 7.80 -35.92 -5.34
N GLY A 221 7.00 -34.92 -5.71
CA GLY A 221 6.97 -34.37 -7.07
C GLY A 221 6.02 -35.10 -8.02
N ASP A 222 5.10 -35.93 -7.50
CA ASP A 222 4.08 -36.56 -8.33
C ASP A 222 2.97 -35.57 -8.71
N PHE A 223 2.72 -35.49 -10.02
CA PHE A 223 1.73 -34.63 -10.64
C PHE A 223 0.38 -35.33 -10.85
N ASN A 224 0.29 -36.63 -10.60
CA ASN A 224 -0.95 -37.39 -10.74
C ASN A 224 -1.86 -37.18 -9.52
N LEU A 225 -2.42 -35.97 -9.42
CA LEU A 225 -3.31 -35.60 -8.33
C LEU A 225 -4.70 -36.23 -8.52
N THR A 226 -5.28 -36.73 -7.43
CA THR A 226 -6.67 -37.19 -7.44
C THR A 226 -7.63 -36.01 -7.58
N GLN A 227 -8.85 -36.26 -8.06
CA GLN A 227 -9.89 -35.22 -8.12
C GLN A 227 -10.14 -34.61 -6.74
N GLU A 228 -10.11 -35.42 -5.68
CA GLU A 228 -10.25 -34.97 -4.30
C GLU A 228 -9.13 -34.01 -3.89
N GLN A 229 -7.87 -34.30 -4.21
CA GLN A 229 -6.74 -33.40 -3.94
C GLN A 229 -6.88 -32.06 -4.69
N ILE A 230 -7.37 -32.10 -5.94
CA ILE A 230 -7.62 -30.90 -6.73
C ILE A 230 -8.77 -30.08 -6.12
N GLU A 231 -9.87 -30.70 -5.71
CA GLU A 231 -10.99 -30.01 -5.08
C GLU A 231 -10.61 -29.45 -3.69
N LEU A 232 -9.88 -30.20 -2.87
CA LEU A 232 -9.34 -29.72 -1.59
C LEU A 232 -8.48 -28.46 -1.75
N SER A 233 -7.69 -28.38 -2.83
CA SER A 233 -6.87 -27.20 -3.11
C SER A 233 -7.69 -25.92 -3.36
N LYS A 234 -8.95 -26.07 -3.80
CA LYS A 234 -9.91 -24.98 -4.06
C LYS A 234 -10.77 -24.63 -2.85
N MET A 235 -10.93 -25.54 -1.89
CA MET A 235 -11.80 -25.36 -0.71
C MET A 235 -11.13 -24.62 0.45
N LEU A 236 -9.80 -24.63 0.54
CA LEU A 236 -9.03 -23.92 1.58
C LEU A 236 -8.77 -22.46 1.19
N VAL A 237 -9.85 -21.74 0.88
CA VAL A 237 -9.84 -20.34 0.41
C VAL A 237 -10.55 -19.42 1.38
#